data_AF-A0A2R2X0V2-F1
#
_entry.id   AF-A0A2R2X0V2-F1
#
_cell.length_a   1.000
_cell.length_b   1.000
_cell.length_c   1.000
_cell.angle_alpha   90.00
_cell.angle_beta   90.00
_cell.angle_gamma   90.00
#
_symmetry.space_group_name_H-M   'P 1'
#
loop_
_entity.id
_entity.type
_entity.pdbx_description
1 polymer ?
#
loop_
_entity_poly.entity_id
_entity_poly.type
_entity_poly.pdbx_seq_one_letter_code
_entity_poly.pdbx_strand_id
1 'polypeptide(L)'
;LTILSCTDILFTSTTVPKALVNIQSQRRSISYAGCLAQLYFFLTFGDMDIFLLATMAYDRYLAICHPLHYTMIMNRQRCTFLVTVCWTLTSLVAMTHTFLIFRLSFCSKKIIPDFFCDLGPLMQVSCSDTQVNQLVLLFL
;
A
#
# COMPACT_ATOMS: atom_id res chain seq x y z
N LEU A 1 -8.29 -9.20 15.00
CA LEU A 1 -9.49 -8.45 14.58
C LEU A 1 -9.34 -6.94 14.75
N THR A 2 -9.05 -6.42 15.95
CA THR A 2 -8.94 -4.96 16.22
C THR A 2 -7.92 -4.23 15.32
N ILE A 3 -6.80 -4.88 15.00
CA ILE A 3 -5.76 -4.30 14.16
C ILE A 3 -6.24 -4.17 12.71
N LEU A 4 -6.93 -5.18 12.18
CA LEU A 4 -7.52 -5.16 10.84
C LEU A 4 -8.55 -4.03 10.70
N SER A 5 -9.49 -3.93 11.64
CA SER A 5 -10.49 -2.84 11.64
C SER A 5 -9.86 -1.45 11.75
N CYS A 6 -8.77 -1.31 12.51
CA CYS A 6 -8.04 -0.05 12.55
C CYS A 6 -7.37 0.25 11.20
N THR A 7 -6.74 -0.74 10.57
CA THR A 7 -6.13 -0.62 9.25
C THR A 7 -7.15 -0.22 8.19
N ASP A 8 -8.34 -0.81 8.18
CA ASP A 8 -9.44 -0.46 7.26
C ASP A 8 -9.91 0.99 7.43
N ILE A 9 -10.07 1.42 8.68
CA ILE A 9 -10.49 2.79 9.00
C ILE A 9 -9.38 3.79 8.61
N LEU A 10 -8.12 3.45 8.85
CA LEU A 10 -6.97 4.27 8.45
C LEU A 10 -6.84 4.33 6.92
N PHE A 11 -7.05 3.22 6.22
CA PHE A 11 -7.01 3.16 4.77
C PHE A 11 -8.11 4.02 4.14
N THR A 12 -9.35 3.84 4.60
CA THR A 12 -10.49 4.65 4.13
C THR A 12 -10.28 6.12 4.51
N SER A 13 -9.87 6.43 5.75
CA SER A 13 -9.63 7.81 6.20
C SER A 13 -8.44 8.50 5.52
N THR A 14 -7.45 7.78 4.99
CA THR A 14 -6.33 8.40 4.27
C THR A 14 -6.61 8.55 2.77
N THR A 15 -7.30 7.58 2.18
CA THR A 15 -7.58 7.53 0.74
C THR A 15 -8.83 8.33 0.37
N VAL A 16 -9.91 8.20 1.16
CA VAL A 16 -11.24 8.77 0.87
C VAL A 16 -11.26 10.30 0.93
N PRO A 17 -10.78 11.00 1.97
CA PRO A 17 -10.89 12.47 2.01
C PRO A 17 -10.00 13.14 0.96
N LYS A 18 -8.85 12.57 0.60
CA LYS A 18 -8.03 13.07 -0.49
C LYS A 18 -8.70 12.87 -1.85
N ALA A 19 -9.33 11.72 -2.10
CA ALA A 19 -10.14 11.51 -3.28
C ALA A 19 -11.36 12.47 -3.32
N LEU A 20 -12.10 12.62 -2.22
CA LEU A 20 -13.29 13.48 -2.12
C LEU A 20 -12.99 14.97 -2.30
N VAL A 21 -11.94 15.48 -1.66
CA VAL A 21 -11.51 16.88 -1.83
C VAL A 21 -11.06 17.14 -3.28
N ASN A 22 -10.46 16.16 -3.94
CA ASN A 22 -10.06 16.25 -5.34
C ASN A 22 -11.28 16.27 -6.29
N ILE A 23 -12.38 15.55 -5.97
CA ILE A 23 -13.65 15.61 -6.73
C ILE A 23 -14.32 16.97 -6.55
N GLN A 24 -14.43 17.41 -5.29
CA GLN A 24 -15.21 18.58 -4.92
C GLN A 24 -14.58 19.90 -5.37
N SER A 25 -13.25 19.98 -5.47
CA SER A 25 -12.57 21.20 -5.88
C SER A 25 -12.61 21.47 -7.40
N GLN A 26 -13.02 20.51 -8.23
CA GLN A 26 -13.01 20.58 -9.71
C GLN A 26 -11.64 20.99 -10.33
N ARG A 27 -10.59 21.10 -9.52
CA ARG A 27 -9.20 21.36 -9.91
C ARG A 27 -8.53 20.03 -10.19
N ARG A 28 -8.44 19.67 -11.47
CA ARG A 28 -7.81 18.46 -12.02
C ARG A 28 -6.28 18.45 -11.92
N SER A 29 -5.72 18.85 -10.79
CA SER A 29 -4.26 18.91 -10.63
C SER A 29 -3.86 18.65 -9.18
N ILE A 30 -3.46 17.41 -8.90
CA ILE A 30 -2.78 17.08 -7.66
C ILE A 30 -1.31 17.50 -7.79
N SER A 31 -0.74 18.07 -6.71
CA SER A 31 0.70 18.27 -6.66
C SER A 31 1.41 16.92 -6.73
N TYR A 32 2.56 16.86 -7.41
CA TYR A 32 3.39 15.66 -7.49
C TYR A 32 3.71 15.05 -6.11
N ALA A 33 3.98 15.90 -5.11
CA ALA A 33 4.19 15.44 -3.74
C ALA A 33 2.92 14.86 -3.08
N GLY A 34 1.74 15.40 -3.44
CA GLY A 34 0.46 14.87 -2.99
C GLY A 34 0.09 13.52 -3.62
N CYS A 35 0.47 13.34 -4.88
CA CYS A 35 0.37 12.10 -5.65
C CYS A 35 1.21 10.98 -5.00
N LEU A 36 2.50 11.27 -4.74
CA LEU A 36 3.43 10.33 -4.09
C LEU A 36 2.97 9.93 -2.69
N ALA A 37 2.52 10.89 -1.89
CA ALA A 37 2.01 10.59 -0.55
C ALA A 37 0.76 9.68 -0.60
N GLN A 38 -0.19 9.97 -1.50
CA GLN A 38 -1.40 9.15 -1.64
C GLN A 38 -1.07 7.73 -2.07
N LEU A 39 -0.16 7.58 -3.03
CA LEU A 39 0.24 6.27 -3.52
C LEU A 39 0.98 5.45 -2.44
N TYR A 40 1.88 6.09 -1.68
CA TYR A 40 2.57 5.45 -0.56
C TYR A 40 1.59 4.88 0.46
N PHE A 41 0.61 5.67 0.90
CA PHE A 41 -0.39 5.20 1.85
C PHE A 41 -1.28 4.10 1.25
N PHE A 42 -1.69 4.24 0.00
CA PHE A 42 -2.53 3.26 -0.68
C PHE A 42 -1.86 1.88 -0.73
N LEU A 43 -0.60 1.82 -1.17
CA LEU A 43 0.18 0.58 -1.20
C LEU A 43 0.39 0.01 0.21
N THR A 44 0.86 0.83 1.15
CA THR A 44 1.17 0.38 2.51
C THR A 44 -0.04 -0.25 3.20
N PHE A 45 -1.20 0.39 3.11
CA PHE A 45 -2.42 -0.08 3.76
C PHE A 45 -3.11 -1.22 3.01
N GLY A 46 -3.11 -1.19 1.67
CA GLY A 46 -3.65 -2.28 0.85
C GLY A 46 -2.90 -3.58 1.08
N ASP A 47 -1.56 -3.54 1.04
CA ASP A 47 -0.73 -4.71 1.33
C ASP A 47 -0.93 -5.17 2.78
N MET A 48 -1.07 -4.24 3.73
CA MET A 48 -1.27 -4.57 5.14
C MET A 48 -2.56 -5.34 5.38
N ASP A 49 -3.64 -4.96 4.70
CA ASP A 49 -4.91 -5.67 4.77
C ASP A 49 -4.76 -7.13 4.32
N ILE A 50 -4.11 -7.33 3.16
CA ILE A 50 -3.85 -8.66 2.58
C ILE A 50 -3.00 -9.52 3.53
N PHE A 51 -1.90 -8.97 4.06
CA PHE A 51 -1.06 -9.69 5.01
C PHE A 51 -1.81 -10.00 6.30
N LEU A 52 -2.60 -9.07 6.84
CA LEU A 52 -3.39 -9.31 8.04
C LEU A 52 -4.46 -10.39 7.80
N LEU A 53 -5.14 -10.40 6.66
CA LEU A 53 -6.07 -11.46 6.27
C LEU A 53 -5.37 -12.82 6.18
N ALA A 54 -4.19 -12.88 5.55
CA ALA A 54 -3.39 -14.10 5.48
C ALA A 54 -2.98 -14.60 6.89
N THR A 55 -2.56 -13.71 7.78
CA THR A 55 -2.25 -14.09 9.17
C THR A 55 -3.48 -14.60 9.93
N MET A 56 -4.67 -14.03 9.70
CA MET A 56 -5.91 -14.54 10.28
C MET A 56 -6.30 -15.91 9.72
N ALA A 57 -6.12 -16.14 8.43
CA ALA A 57 -6.35 -17.43 7.81
C ALA A 57 -5.39 -18.49 8.37
N TYR A 58 -4.11 -18.12 8.55
CA TYR A 58 -3.10 -18.97 9.16
C TYR A 58 -3.39 -19.29 10.64
N ASP A 59 -3.86 -18.29 11.40
CA ASP A 59 -4.36 -18.48 12.77
C ASP A 59 -5.49 -19.52 12.83
N ARG A 60 -6.51 -19.39 11.97
CA ARG A 60 -7.61 -20.36 11.88
C ARG A 60 -7.13 -21.74 11.47
N TYR A 61 -6.18 -21.84 10.55
CA TYR A 61 -5.59 -23.12 10.13
C TYR A 61 -4.87 -23.82 11.29
N LEU A 62 -4.02 -23.10 12.03
CA LEU A 62 -3.30 -23.66 13.18
C LEU A 62 -4.24 -24.09 14.31
N ALA A 63 -5.31 -23.34 14.54
CA ALA A 63 -6.30 -23.70 15.57
C ALA A 63 -7.01 -25.04 15.25
N ILE A 64 -7.25 -25.33 13.96
CA ILE A 64 -7.92 -26.56 13.51
C ILE A 64 -6.94 -27.74 13.46
N CYS A 65 -5.78 -27.56 12.84
CA CYS A 65 -4.83 -28.66 12.60
C CYS A 65 -3.96 -29.00 13.82
N HIS A 66 -3.69 -28.02 14.70
CA HIS A 66 -2.78 -28.19 15.85
C HIS A 66 -3.31 -27.58 17.16
N PRO A 67 -4.51 -27.98 17.63
CA PRO A 67 -5.17 -27.34 18.78
C PRO A 67 -4.35 -27.39 20.09
N LEU A 68 -3.60 -28.47 20.35
CA LEU A 68 -2.78 -28.58 21.57
C LEU A 68 -1.52 -27.69 21.56
N HIS A 69 -0.99 -27.36 20.38
CA HIS A 69 0.21 -26.51 20.27
C HIS A 69 -0.13 -25.07 19.89
N TYR A 70 -1.39 -24.79 19.55
CA TYR A 70 -1.85 -23.48 19.11
C TYR A 70 -1.52 -22.36 20.10
N THR A 71 -1.75 -22.56 21.40
CA THR A 71 -1.47 -21.53 22.43
C THR A 71 0.02 -21.28 22.64
N MET A 72 0.88 -22.27 22.34
CA MET A 72 2.34 -22.11 22.37
C MET A 72 2.83 -21.38 21.11
N ILE A 73 2.24 -21.66 19.95
CA ILE A 73 2.62 -21.07 18.66
C ILE A 73 2.08 -19.65 18.52
N MET A 74 0.83 -19.41 18.91
CA MET A 74 0.09 -18.16 18.72
C MET A 74 -0.13 -17.45 20.07
N ASN A 75 0.93 -16.80 20.57
CA ASN A 75 0.87 -15.94 21.75
C ASN A 75 0.78 -14.45 21.35
N ARG A 76 0.34 -13.58 22.27
CA ARG A 76 0.27 -12.11 22.10
C ARG A 76 1.57 -11.53 21.56
N GLN A 77 2.72 -11.99 22.06
CA GLN A 77 4.05 -11.56 21.58
C GLN A 77 4.30 -11.92 20.12
N ARG A 78 3.88 -13.11 19.67
CA ARG A 78 3.99 -13.54 18.28
C ARG A 78 3.06 -12.72 17.39
N CYS A 79 1.83 -12.47 17.85
CA CYS A 79 0.87 -11.64 17.12
C CYS A 79 1.41 -10.21 16.93
N THR A 80 1.97 -9.59 17.98
CA THR A 80 2.63 -8.28 17.85
C THR A 80 3.84 -8.33 16.92
N PHE A 81 4.65 -9.39 16.98
CA PHE A 81 5.79 -9.58 16.10
C PHE A 81 5.36 -9.69 14.63
N LEU A 82 4.35 -10.52 14.32
CA LEU A 82 3.79 -10.64 12.98
C LEU A 82 3.30 -9.30 12.44
N VAL A 83 2.56 -8.53 13.25
CA VAL A 83 2.07 -7.21 12.85
C VAL A 83 3.23 -6.25 12.56
N THR A 84 4.28 -6.26 13.39
CA THR A 84 5.48 -5.44 13.11
C THR A 84 6.20 -5.87 11.84
N VAL A 85 6.27 -7.17 11.55
CA VAL A 85 6.87 -7.69 10.33
C VAL A 85 6.04 -7.30 9.11
N CYS A 86 4.71 -7.46 9.16
CA CYS A 86 3.82 -7.00 8.10
C CYS A 86 4.01 -5.50 7.86
N TRP A 87 3.99 -4.68 8.92
CA TRP A 87 4.15 -3.22 8.80
C TRP A 87 5.48 -2.82 8.16
N THR A 88 6.58 -3.45 8.59
CA THR A 88 7.90 -3.17 8.03
C THR A 88 8.01 -3.61 6.57
N LEU A 89 7.48 -4.78 6.22
CA LEU A 89 7.50 -5.29 4.85
C LEU A 89 6.69 -4.41 3.91
N THR A 90 5.45 -4.07 4.25
CA THR A 90 4.60 -3.21 3.41
C THR A 90 5.14 -1.79 3.29
N SER A 91 5.72 -1.24 4.36
CA SER A 91 6.37 0.07 4.31
C SER A 91 7.59 0.05 3.38
N LEU A 92 8.39 -1.02 3.39
CA LEU A 92 9.52 -1.18 2.48
C LEU A 92 9.05 -1.28 1.02
N VAL A 93 8.06 -2.13 0.74
CA VAL A 93 7.43 -2.28 -0.58
C VAL A 93 6.92 -0.92 -1.09
N ALA A 94 6.06 -0.26 -0.31
CA ALA A 94 5.52 1.05 -0.68
C ALA A 94 6.61 2.10 -0.89
N MET A 95 7.66 2.11 -0.06
CA MET A 95 8.78 3.04 -0.21
C MET A 95 9.59 2.77 -1.48
N THR A 96 9.79 1.50 -1.85
CA THR A 96 10.48 1.15 -3.12
C THR A 96 9.69 1.58 -4.35
N HIS A 97 8.38 1.32 -4.39
CA HIS A 97 7.52 1.81 -5.48
C HIS A 97 7.49 3.34 -5.55
N THR A 98 7.32 4.01 -4.39
CA THR A 98 7.31 5.47 -4.32
C THR A 98 8.65 6.06 -4.79
N PHE A 99 9.77 5.45 -4.39
CA PHE A 99 11.10 5.88 -4.80
C PHE A 99 11.33 5.68 -6.30
N LEU A 100 10.92 4.55 -6.88
CA LEU A 100 11.06 4.35 -8.32
C LEU A 100 10.25 5.37 -9.12
N ILE A 101 9.04 5.70 -8.67
CA ILE A 101 8.21 6.73 -9.29
C ILE A 101 8.81 8.12 -9.11
N PHE A 102 9.48 8.37 -7.98
CA PHE A 102 10.26 9.58 -7.78
C PHE A 102 11.41 9.71 -8.79
N ARG A 103 11.98 8.59 -9.24
CA ARG A 103 13.07 8.54 -10.22
C ARG A 103 12.58 8.66 -11.68
N LEU A 104 11.29 8.48 -11.95
CA LEU A 104 10.74 8.66 -13.30
C LEU A 104 10.78 10.15 -13.70
N SER A 105 11.39 10.43 -14.85
CA SER A 105 11.35 11.75 -15.48
C SER A 105 10.11 11.88 -16.38
N PHE A 106 9.30 12.91 -16.11
CA PHE A 106 8.10 13.21 -16.89
C PHE A 106 8.44 14.19 -18.02
N CYS A 107 7.95 13.90 -19.23
CA CYS A 107 8.26 14.67 -20.44
C CYS A 107 7.52 16.00 -20.54
N SER A 108 6.42 16.17 -19.81
CA SER A 108 5.59 17.38 -19.83
C SER A 108 5.51 18.02 -18.44
N LYS A 109 5.26 19.33 -18.40
CA LYS A 109 5.19 20.15 -17.19
C LYS A 109 4.27 19.51 -16.15
N LYS A 110 4.83 18.83 -15.12
CA LYS A 110 4.34 18.46 -13.77
C LYS A 110 2.81 18.54 -13.46
N ILE A 111 1.95 18.26 -14.41
CA ILE A 111 0.49 18.35 -14.30
C ILE A 111 -0.03 17.03 -14.84
N ILE A 112 -0.27 16.09 -13.92
CA ILE A 112 -0.87 14.80 -14.20
C ILE A 112 -2.38 15.06 -14.27
N PRO A 113 -3.04 14.83 -15.43
CA PRO A 113 -4.46 15.15 -15.60
C PRO A 113 -5.40 14.13 -14.94
N ASP A 114 -4.87 13.08 -14.32
CA ASP A 114 -5.66 12.00 -13.74
C ASP A 114 -6.04 12.18 -12.27
N PHE A 115 -7.24 11.69 -11.98
CA PHE A 115 -7.95 11.81 -10.71
C PHE A 115 -7.36 10.93 -9.59
N PHE A 116 -6.64 9.87 -9.96
CA PHE A 116 -5.90 8.98 -9.07
C PHE A 116 -4.43 8.88 -9.48
N CYS A 117 -3.53 8.90 -8.49
CA CYS A 117 -2.12 8.61 -8.68
C CYS A 117 -1.95 7.08 -8.73
N ASP A 118 -2.06 6.49 -9.91
CA ASP A 118 -1.90 5.05 -10.12
C ASP A 118 -0.62 4.77 -10.93
N LEU A 119 0.09 3.68 -10.61
CA LEU A 119 1.36 3.31 -11.25
C LEU A 119 1.19 3.11 -12.76
N GLY A 120 0.09 2.50 -13.18
CA GLY A 120 -0.21 2.22 -14.59
C GLY A 120 -0.17 3.48 -15.47
N PRO A 121 -1.06 4.46 -15.24
CA PRO A 121 -1.09 5.70 -16.03
C PRO A 121 0.17 6.55 -15.85
N LEU A 122 0.84 6.54 -14.67
CA LEU A 122 2.11 7.26 -14.51
C LEU A 122 3.22 6.71 -15.41
N MET A 123 3.29 5.39 -15.61
CA MET A 123 4.28 4.75 -16.49
C MET A 123 4.02 5.03 -17.97
N GLN A 124 2.78 5.33 -18.36
CA GLN A 124 2.42 5.60 -19.75
C GLN A 124 2.79 7.02 -20.21
N VAL A 125 2.99 7.95 -19.26
CA VAL A 125 3.27 9.38 -19.53
C VAL A 125 4.75 9.74 -19.28
N SER A 126 5.55 8.81 -18.72
CA SER A 126 6.98 9.02 -18.52
C SER A 126 7.78 8.88 -19.81
N CYS A 127 8.80 9.73 -19.98
CA CYS A 127 9.74 9.63 -21.11
C CYS A 127 11.00 8.82 -20.79
N SER A 128 11.16 8.39 -19.53
CA SER A 128 12.25 7.53 -19.11
C SER A 128 11.87 6.07 -19.30
N ASP A 129 12.88 5.22 -19.46
CA ASP A 129 12.71 3.76 -19.57
C ASP A 129 12.04 3.19 -18.31
N THR A 130 10.87 2.58 -18.47
CA THR A 130 10.03 2.08 -17.38
C THR A 130 10.27 0.61 -17.04
N GLN A 131 11.17 -0.08 -17.76
CA GLN A 131 11.44 -1.51 -17.59
C GLN A 131 11.77 -1.88 -16.14
N VAL A 132 12.59 -1.09 -15.44
CA VAL A 132 12.97 -1.36 -14.05
C VAL A 132 11.76 -1.27 -13.11
N ASN A 133 10.86 -0.30 -13.34
CA ASN A 133 9.64 -0.16 -12.55
C ASN A 133 8.63 -1.27 -12.84
N GLN A 134 8.55 -1.71 -14.09
CA GLN A 134 7.71 -2.83 -14.49
C GLN A 134 8.20 -4.14 -13.89
N LEU A 135 9.51 -4.37 -13.89
CA LEU A 135 10.14 -5.53 -13.25
C LEU A 135 9.91 -5.52 -11.74
N VAL A 136 10.13 -4.39 -11.06
CA VAL A 136 9.89 -4.31 -9.62
C VAL A 136 8.41 -4.55 -9.29
N LEU A 137 7.47 -4.04 -10.08
CA LEU A 137 6.03 -4.29 -9.91
C LEU A 137 5.60 -5.73 -10.17
N LEU A 138 6.36 -6.47 -10.99
CA LEU A 138 6.11 -7.88 -11.27
C LEU A 138 6.73 -8.82 -10.24
N PHE A 139 7.87 -8.43 -9.67
CA PHE A 139 8.66 -9.26 -8.76
C PHE A 139 8.41 -8.96 -7.28
N LEU A 140 7.84 -7.81 -6.96
CA LEU A 140 7.68 -7.25 -5.62
C LEU A 140 6.24 -6.79 -5.44
#